data_AF-A0A6A6TFS9-F1
#
_entry.id   AF-A0A6A6TFS9-F1
#
_cell.length_a   1.000
_cell.length_b   1.000
_cell.length_c   1.000
_cell.angle_alpha   90.00
_cell.angle_beta   90.00
_cell.angle_gamma   90.00
#
_symmetry.space_group_name_H-M   'P 1'
#
loop_
_entity.id
_entity.type
_entity.pdbx_description
1 polymer ?
#
loop_
_entity_poly.entity_id
_entity_poly.type
_entity_poly.pdbx_seq_one_letter_code
_entity_poly.pdbx_strand_id
1 'polypeptide(L)'
;MARTKTSRRCNECRKRKVKCDEEWPVCGPCWKGNKTCSSELRTEIVFMPAATASIKETVPANMHDESSIPCNSRHRVPKNLHMVTLRSSKLNGGTVIKKFRLLDLSAKRVSLTASPSLLPNERLSARLYAAIDPTTNTKIHTHTIILRELLGRFGINSALDNATLCLVSSHEAVMRGDDVPTLFNSRWYGKTLRSLQQAVNDREIQFSTETLAAISVMWRLEAIFYRVRGTNNQAVHGRAMTKMLMRRGVPKSTNHLEFLLFVECVAGDIQASLSKSCPSTFDTPEWAAKFAPLEKPTVASDIYWKMTRVFLQWPGFVHDVKIIHSMPGCGSVSVDIVLRRLVAAATQLESISLTLSRHLLDPTICITTPSSTGNTFVPMPYGP
;
A
#
# COMPACT_ATOMS: atom_id res chain seq x y z
N MET A 1 33.09 -15.10 -4.00
CA MET A 1 32.83 -13.97 -4.92
C MET A 1 31.89 -14.43 -6.02
N ALA A 2 30.59 -14.10 -5.95
CA ALA A 2 29.61 -14.46 -6.98
C ALA A 2 29.06 -13.18 -7.63
N ARG A 3 29.34 -13.00 -8.93
CA ARG A 3 28.92 -11.86 -9.76
C ARG A 3 27.43 -11.96 -10.09
N THR A 4 26.60 -11.05 -9.58
CA THR A 4 25.24 -10.81 -10.10
C THR A 4 25.34 -10.02 -11.41
N LYS A 5 25.23 -10.68 -12.56
CA LYS A 5 25.17 -10.03 -13.88
C LYS A 5 23.71 -9.86 -14.32
N THR A 6 23.11 -8.70 -14.07
CA THR A 6 21.85 -8.27 -14.71
C THR A 6 22.12 -7.68 -16.09
N SER A 7 22.64 -8.45 -17.06
CA SER A 7 22.92 -7.90 -18.40
C SER A 7 21.62 -7.66 -19.17
N ARG A 8 21.35 -6.43 -19.64
CA ARG A 8 20.18 -6.00 -20.44
C ARG A 8 20.31 -6.34 -21.95
N ARG A 9 21.04 -7.42 -22.29
CA ARG A 9 21.24 -7.88 -23.68
C ARG A 9 19.93 -8.36 -24.32
N CYS A 10 19.76 -8.12 -25.62
CA CYS A 10 18.70 -8.74 -26.43
C CYS A 10 18.85 -10.27 -26.50
N ASN A 11 17.78 -11.01 -26.86
CA ASN A 11 17.82 -12.47 -26.89
C ASN A 11 18.86 -13.01 -27.87
N GLU A 12 19.08 -12.33 -29.00
CA GLU A 12 20.03 -12.78 -30.01
C GLU A 12 21.49 -12.61 -29.54
N CYS A 13 21.85 -11.45 -28.96
CA CYS A 13 23.15 -11.27 -28.33
C CYS A 13 23.36 -12.22 -27.14
N ARG A 14 22.29 -12.56 -26.40
CA ARG A 14 22.33 -13.55 -25.32
C ARG A 14 22.63 -14.95 -25.85
N LYS A 15 21.90 -15.41 -26.88
CA LYS A 15 22.13 -16.71 -27.54
C LYS A 15 23.56 -16.81 -28.07
N ARG A 16 24.04 -15.76 -28.72
CA ARG A 16 25.40 -15.69 -29.29
C ARG A 16 26.50 -15.44 -28.27
N LYS A 17 26.15 -15.21 -26.99
CA LYS A 17 27.07 -14.84 -25.90
C LYS A 17 27.95 -13.60 -26.20
N VAL A 18 27.55 -12.76 -27.15
CA VAL A 18 28.23 -11.49 -27.48
C VAL A 18 27.73 -10.33 -26.62
N LYS A 19 28.51 -9.24 -26.55
CA LYS A 19 28.09 -8.01 -25.85
C LYS A 19 27.02 -7.29 -26.68
N CYS A 20 25.92 -6.89 -26.04
CA CYS A 20 24.90 -6.03 -26.63
C CYS A 20 25.26 -4.58 -26.30
N ASP A 21 25.16 -3.69 -27.26
CA ASP A 21 25.31 -2.23 -27.09
C ASP A 21 24.02 -1.55 -26.63
N GLU A 22 22.88 -2.26 -26.69
CA GLU A 22 21.58 -1.78 -26.17
C GLU A 22 21.00 -0.59 -26.94
N GLU A 23 21.48 -0.35 -28.17
CA GLU A 23 20.86 0.59 -29.11
C GLU A 23 19.54 -0.01 -29.66
N TRP A 24 18.46 0.75 -29.55
CA TRP A 24 17.12 0.37 -30.02
C TRP A 24 16.75 1.23 -31.23
N PRO A 25 16.05 0.68 -32.25
CA PRO A 25 15.31 -0.59 -32.28
C PRO A 25 16.13 -1.86 -32.60
N VAL A 26 17.35 -1.72 -33.14
CA VAL A 26 18.24 -2.84 -33.49
C VAL A 26 19.65 -2.55 -32.95
N CYS A 27 20.17 -3.46 -32.13
CA CYS A 27 21.51 -3.34 -31.55
C CYS A 27 22.59 -3.53 -32.65
N GLY A 28 23.73 -2.83 -32.57
CA GLY A 28 24.79 -2.85 -33.58
C GLY A 28 25.31 -4.26 -33.95
N PRO A 29 25.48 -5.20 -33.00
CA PRO A 29 25.83 -6.59 -33.31
C PRO A 29 24.77 -7.35 -34.12
N CYS A 30 23.48 -7.05 -33.91
CA CYS A 30 22.39 -7.64 -34.69
C CYS A 30 22.28 -6.99 -36.07
N TRP A 31 22.50 -5.68 -36.15
CA TRP A 31 22.53 -4.95 -37.42
C TRP A 31 23.66 -5.46 -38.32
N LYS A 32 24.90 -5.54 -37.81
CA LYS A 32 26.05 -6.10 -38.55
C LYS A 32 25.87 -7.57 -38.93
N GLY A 33 25.10 -8.33 -38.15
CA GLY A 33 24.80 -9.74 -38.41
C GLY A 33 23.60 -9.97 -39.32
N ASN A 34 22.94 -8.91 -39.80
CA ASN A 34 21.65 -8.94 -40.50
C ASN A 34 20.63 -9.85 -39.81
N LYS A 35 20.46 -9.70 -38.49
CA LYS A 35 19.53 -10.49 -37.67
C LYS A 35 18.42 -9.63 -37.09
N THR A 36 17.24 -10.21 -37.00
CA THR A 36 16.09 -9.61 -36.33
C THR A 36 16.38 -9.47 -34.84
N CYS A 37 16.64 -8.24 -34.40
CA CYS A 37 16.82 -7.94 -32.99
C CYS A 37 15.45 -8.05 -32.32
N SER A 38 15.21 -9.14 -31.58
CA SER A 38 13.97 -9.32 -30.83
C SER A 38 13.89 -8.26 -29.73
N SER A 39 13.09 -7.22 -29.97
CA SER A 39 12.72 -6.20 -29.01
C SER A 39 11.63 -6.66 -28.06
N GLU A 40 11.53 -7.96 -27.79
CA GLU A 40 10.61 -8.47 -26.78
C GLU A 40 11.00 -7.85 -25.45
N LEU A 41 10.28 -6.76 -25.17
CA LEU A 41 10.30 -5.96 -23.99
C LEU A 41 10.38 -6.94 -22.83
N ARG A 42 11.49 -6.89 -22.08
CA ARG A 42 11.42 -7.31 -20.69
C ARG A 42 10.16 -6.67 -20.16
N THR A 43 9.24 -7.51 -19.68
CA THR A 43 7.99 -7.11 -19.06
C THR A 43 8.21 -5.77 -18.36
N GLU A 44 7.50 -4.76 -18.84
CA GLU A 44 7.77 -3.35 -18.54
C GLU A 44 7.72 -3.07 -17.02
N ILE A 45 7.23 -4.03 -16.24
CA ILE A 45 7.21 -4.06 -14.78
C ILE A 45 7.79 -5.41 -14.33
N VAL A 46 8.98 -5.39 -13.73
CA VAL A 46 9.57 -6.54 -13.03
C VAL A 46 9.69 -6.16 -11.56
N PHE A 47 8.98 -6.87 -10.69
CA PHE A 47 9.12 -6.72 -9.25
C PHE A 47 10.29 -7.58 -8.78
N MET A 48 11.42 -6.94 -8.49
CA MET A 48 12.58 -7.66 -7.96
C MET A 48 12.49 -7.77 -6.43
N PRO A 49 12.63 -8.98 -5.85
CA PRO A 49 12.90 -9.10 -4.43
C PRO A 49 14.23 -8.39 -4.11
N ALA A 50 14.25 -7.60 -3.04
CA ALA A 50 15.49 -7.03 -2.53
C ALA A 50 16.46 -8.16 -2.20
N ALA A 51 17.74 -7.98 -2.54
CA ALA A 51 18.80 -8.91 -2.13
C ALA A 51 18.85 -8.93 -0.60
N THR A 52 18.38 -10.02 0.00
CA THR A 52 18.57 -10.28 1.42
C THR A 52 20.05 -10.55 1.62
N ALA A 53 20.75 -9.66 2.32
CA ALA A 53 22.02 -10.00 2.94
C ALA A 53 21.74 -11.22 3.83
N SER A 54 22.22 -12.38 3.40
CA SER A 54 21.91 -13.67 4.02
C SER A 54 22.70 -13.76 5.32
N ILE A 55 22.08 -13.44 6.45
CA ILE A 55 22.59 -13.88 7.75
C ILE A 55 22.27 -15.38 7.83
N LYS A 56 23.31 -16.20 7.69
CA LYS A 56 23.23 -17.63 7.96
C LYS A 56 23.20 -17.81 9.47
N GLU A 57 22.04 -18.07 10.05
CA GLU A 57 21.96 -18.69 11.37
C GLU A 57 21.92 -20.21 11.21
N THR A 58 23.07 -20.83 11.45
CA THR A 58 23.19 -22.25 11.74
C THR A 58 22.66 -22.49 13.16
N VAL A 59 21.52 -23.18 13.27
CA VAL A 59 21.04 -23.74 14.53
C VAL A 59 21.59 -25.17 14.63
N PRO A 60 22.33 -25.55 15.69
CA PRO A 60 22.76 -26.93 15.90
C PRO A 60 21.57 -27.77 16.38
N ALA A 61 21.41 -28.94 15.77
CA ALA A 61 20.64 -30.03 16.33
C ALA A 61 21.39 -30.59 17.54
N ASN A 62 20.71 -30.79 18.68
CA ASN A 62 21.02 -31.91 19.55
C ASN A 62 19.81 -32.32 20.39
N MET A 63 19.48 -33.60 20.21
CA MET A 63 18.65 -34.40 21.09
C MET A 63 19.39 -34.62 22.42
N HIS A 64 18.66 -34.67 23.53
CA HIS A 64 18.87 -35.71 24.53
C HIS A 64 17.53 -36.12 25.13
N ASP A 65 17.30 -37.42 25.01
CA ASP A 65 16.28 -38.25 25.62
C ASP A 65 16.82 -38.76 26.97
N GLU A 66 15.98 -38.83 28.00
CA GLU A 66 16.04 -39.91 29.02
C GLU A 66 14.79 -39.89 29.94
N SER A 67 13.86 -40.78 29.61
CA SER A 67 13.19 -41.78 30.47
C SER A 67 12.66 -41.41 31.88
N SER A 68 11.34 -41.63 32.06
CA SER A 68 10.81 -42.31 33.27
C SER A 68 9.40 -42.94 33.04
N ILE A 69 9.40 -44.27 32.92
CA ILE A 69 8.45 -45.32 33.38
C ILE A 69 6.92 -45.07 33.31
N PRO A 70 6.13 -45.98 32.70
CA PRO A 70 4.67 -45.88 32.63
C PRO A 70 3.96 -46.55 33.82
N CYS A 71 3.19 -45.79 34.61
CA CYS A 71 2.22 -46.35 35.56
C CYS A 71 0.80 -46.12 35.04
N ASN A 72 0.15 -47.22 34.67
CA ASN A 72 -1.27 -47.29 34.31
C ASN A 72 -2.14 -47.20 35.57
N SER A 73 -2.74 -46.04 35.80
CA SER A 73 -3.86 -45.88 36.72
C SER A 73 -4.74 -44.74 36.22
N ARG A 74 -5.86 -45.10 35.57
CA ARG A 74 -6.88 -44.15 35.10
C ARG A 74 -7.70 -43.67 36.30
N HIS A 75 -7.18 -42.69 37.03
CA HIS A 75 -8.02 -41.77 37.80
C HIS A 75 -8.06 -40.42 37.09
N ARG A 76 -9.17 -40.14 36.39
CA ARG A 76 -9.47 -38.81 35.86
C ARG A 76 -9.68 -37.88 37.05
N VAL A 77 -8.65 -37.14 37.45
CA VAL A 77 -8.83 -35.94 38.27
C VAL A 77 -9.56 -34.90 37.40
N PRO A 78 -10.74 -34.40 37.81
CA PRO A 78 -11.43 -33.35 37.05
C PRO A 78 -10.57 -32.08 37.08
N LYS A 79 -9.95 -31.73 35.95
CA LYS A 79 -9.03 -30.58 35.83
C LYS A 79 -9.70 -29.19 35.92
N ASN A 80 -11.02 -29.12 36.10
CA ASN A 80 -11.81 -27.88 35.90
C ASN A 80 -12.74 -27.52 37.07
N LEU A 81 -12.51 -28.06 38.27
CA LEU A 81 -13.27 -27.68 39.46
C LEU A 81 -12.64 -26.43 40.08
N HIS A 82 -13.36 -25.30 40.01
CA HIS A 82 -12.93 -24.06 40.65
C HIS A 82 -13.67 -23.86 41.97
N MET A 83 -12.92 -23.69 43.06
CA MET A 83 -13.49 -23.39 44.37
C MET A 83 -13.64 -21.87 44.53
N VAL A 84 -14.86 -21.40 44.76
CA VAL A 84 -15.14 -19.99 45.01
C VAL A 84 -15.67 -19.83 46.44
N THR A 85 -15.06 -18.93 47.20
CA THR A 85 -15.54 -18.59 48.56
C THR A 85 -16.74 -17.67 48.43
N LEU A 86 -17.91 -18.11 48.88
CA LEU A 86 -19.15 -17.33 48.78
C LEU A 86 -19.34 -16.41 49.97
N ARG A 87 -19.08 -16.90 51.18
CA ARG A 87 -19.15 -16.14 52.43
C ARG A 87 -18.16 -16.70 53.45
N SER A 88 -17.57 -15.81 54.24
CA SER A 88 -16.74 -16.13 55.39
C SER A 88 -17.33 -15.43 56.61
N SER A 89 -17.75 -16.21 57.60
CA SER A 89 -18.32 -15.70 58.86
C SER A 89 -17.39 -16.07 60.01
N LYS A 90 -17.00 -15.09 60.83
CA LYS A 90 -16.27 -15.33 62.07
C LYS A 90 -17.26 -15.46 63.22
N LEU A 91 -17.15 -16.54 63.99
CA LEU A 91 -17.89 -16.72 65.25
C LEU A 91 -17.00 -16.32 66.43
N ASN A 92 -17.64 -15.91 67.54
CA ASN A 92 -16.94 -15.61 68.78
C ASN A 92 -16.23 -16.89 69.29
N GLY A 93 -14.94 -16.77 69.60
CA GLY A 93 -14.06 -17.89 69.91
C GLY A 93 -13.01 -18.22 68.85
N GLY A 94 -12.90 -17.43 67.77
CA GLY A 94 -11.83 -17.56 66.77
C GLY A 94 -12.14 -18.54 65.63
N THR A 95 -13.26 -19.26 65.70
CA THR A 95 -13.71 -20.18 64.66
C THR A 95 -14.22 -19.40 63.43
N VAL A 96 -13.70 -19.75 62.24
CA VAL A 96 -14.12 -19.17 60.97
C VAL A 96 -14.86 -20.21 60.14
N ILE A 97 -16.12 -19.95 59.81
CA ILE A 97 -16.88 -20.77 58.86
C ILE A 97 -16.75 -20.15 57.48
N LYS A 98 -16.16 -20.90 56.54
CA LYS A 98 -16.10 -20.52 55.12
C LYS A 98 -17.04 -21.40 54.32
N LYS A 99 -17.99 -20.78 53.62
CA LYS A 99 -18.88 -21.45 52.67
C LYS A 99 -18.26 -21.36 51.28
N PHE A 100 -17.86 -22.51 50.74
CA PHE A 100 -17.35 -22.61 49.37
C PHE A 100 -18.42 -23.17 48.44
N ARG A 101 -18.37 -22.77 47.17
CA ARG A 101 -19.07 -23.43 46.07
C ARG A 101 -18.03 -23.98 45.10
N LEU A 102 -18.14 -25.26 44.80
CA LEU A 102 -17.42 -25.90 43.72
C LEU A 102 -18.17 -25.63 42.42
N LEU A 103 -17.54 -24.92 41.49
CA LEU A 103 -18.04 -24.71 40.15
C LEU A 103 -17.38 -25.72 39.22
N ASP A 104 -18.21 -26.51 38.56
CA ASP A 104 -17.77 -27.35 37.46
C ASP A 104 -17.87 -26.55 36.15
N LEU A 105 -16.75 -26.02 35.68
CA LEU A 105 -16.67 -25.30 34.41
C LEU A 105 -16.76 -26.23 33.19
N SER A 106 -16.92 -27.55 33.40
CA SER A 106 -17.24 -28.51 32.35
C SER A 106 -18.73 -28.61 32.05
N ALA A 107 -19.58 -27.99 32.88
CA ALA A 107 -21.01 -27.85 32.59
C ALA A 107 -21.17 -27.13 31.26
N LYS A 108 -21.60 -27.90 30.24
CA LYS A 108 -21.90 -27.52 28.86
C LYS A 108 -21.97 -26.00 28.70
N ARG A 109 -20.95 -25.43 28.03
CA ARG A 109 -21.14 -24.13 27.36
C ARG A 109 -22.51 -24.24 26.70
N VAL A 110 -23.44 -23.37 27.08
CA VAL A 110 -24.58 -23.09 26.23
C VAL A 110 -23.95 -22.84 24.87
N SER A 111 -24.17 -23.78 23.95
CA SER A 111 -23.70 -23.64 22.59
C SER A 111 -24.57 -22.56 22.00
N LEU A 112 -24.23 -21.30 22.30
CA LEU A 112 -24.48 -20.21 21.39
C LEU A 112 -24.04 -20.77 20.05
N THR A 113 -24.98 -20.89 19.12
CA THR A 113 -24.71 -21.32 17.75
C THR A 113 -23.44 -20.60 17.33
N ALA A 114 -22.35 -21.35 17.17
CA ALA A 114 -21.07 -20.75 16.83
C ALA A 114 -21.32 -19.96 15.55
N SER A 115 -21.12 -18.63 15.60
CA SER A 115 -21.27 -17.81 14.41
C SER A 115 -20.46 -18.47 13.29
N PRO A 116 -21.03 -18.60 12.08
CA PRO A 116 -20.32 -19.26 10.98
C PRO A 116 -18.95 -18.62 10.81
N SER A 117 -17.92 -19.45 10.61
CA SER A 117 -16.57 -18.95 10.45
C SER A 117 -16.51 -18.07 9.19
N LEU A 118 -16.10 -16.81 9.36
CA LEU A 118 -15.92 -15.90 8.22
C LEU A 118 -15.02 -16.54 7.16
N LEU A 119 -15.46 -16.44 5.91
CA LEU A 119 -14.67 -16.78 4.73
C LEU A 119 -13.36 -15.95 4.73
N PRO A 120 -12.30 -16.41 4.04
CA PRO A 120 -11.03 -15.70 4.03
C PRO A 120 -11.12 -14.24 3.57
N ASN A 121 -11.94 -13.95 2.56
CA ASN A 121 -12.20 -12.61 2.05
C ASN A 121 -13.00 -11.75 3.04
N GLU A 122 -14.02 -12.31 3.69
CA GLU A 122 -14.80 -11.62 4.73
C GLU A 122 -13.92 -11.26 5.93
N ARG A 123 -13.03 -12.17 6.33
CA ARG A 123 -12.04 -11.92 7.39
C ARG A 123 -11.06 -10.82 7.01
N LEU A 124 -10.63 -10.77 5.74
CA LEU A 124 -9.76 -9.71 5.25
C LEU A 124 -10.49 -8.35 5.25
N SER A 125 -11.74 -8.30 4.78
CA SER A 125 -12.60 -7.11 4.85
C SER A 125 -12.75 -6.61 6.29
N ALA A 126 -13.07 -7.50 7.23
CA ALA A 126 -13.24 -7.14 8.63
C ALA A 126 -11.95 -6.58 9.25
N ARG A 127 -10.79 -7.19 8.95
CA ARG A 127 -9.50 -6.71 9.45
C ARG A 127 -9.09 -5.39 8.81
N LEU A 128 -9.35 -5.20 7.51
CA LEU A 128 -9.10 -3.92 6.85
C LEU A 128 -9.99 -2.83 7.46
N TYR A 129 -11.28 -3.10 7.62
CA TYR A 129 -12.24 -2.18 8.24
C TYR A 129 -11.75 -1.73 9.62
N ALA A 130 -11.37 -2.67 10.48
CA ALA A 130 -10.83 -2.36 11.81
C ALA A 130 -9.55 -1.50 11.77
N ALA A 131 -8.72 -1.66 10.73
CA ALA A 131 -7.48 -0.90 10.54
C ALA A 131 -7.69 0.53 9.98
N ILE A 132 -8.86 0.83 9.42
CA ILE A 132 -9.20 2.15 8.86
C ILE A 132 -10.29 2.88 9.65
N ASP A 133 -10.83 2.25 10.69
CA ASP A 133 -11.84 2.82 11.57
C ASP A 133 -11.23 3.97 12.38
N PRO A 134 -11.76 5.21 12.27
CA PRO A 134 -11.24 6.36 13.00
C PRO A 134 -11.43 6.28 14.51
N THR A 135 -12.30 5.38 15.00
CA THR A 135 -12.55 5.19 16.44
C THR A 135 -11.48 4.32 17.11
N THR A 136 -10.80 3.47 16.33
CA THR A 136 -9.61 2.77 16.78
C THR A 136 -8.43 3.72 16.56
N ASN A 137 -7.55 3.88 17.55
CA ASN A 137 -6.54 4.94 17.67
C ASN A 137 -5.40 4.89 16.60
N THR A 138 -5.74 4.74 15.32
CA THR A 138 -4.88 4.19 14.29
C THR A 138 -4.59 5.16 13.14
N LYS A 139 -3.31 5.16 12.73
CA LYS A 139 -2.67 6.25 11.95
C LYS A 139 -2.71 6.06 10.42
N ILE A 140 -3.52 5.14 9.88
CA ILE A 140 -3.67 4.99 8.41
C ILE A 140 -4.61 6.06 7.80
N HIS A 141 -5.10 7.01 8.61
CA HIS A 141 -6.08 8.05 8.21
C HIS A 141 -5.75 8.81 6.92
N THR A 142 -4.48 9.02 6.57
CA THR A 142 -4.09 9.73 5.33
C THR A 142 -4.43 8.96 4.05
N HIS A 143 -4.86 7.70 4.15
CA HIS A 143 -5.05 6.79 3.01
C HIS A 143 -6.41 6.08 3.03
N THR A 144 -7.32 6.47 3.92
CA THR A 144 -8.58 5.75 4.19
C THR A 144 -9.54 5.70 3.01
N ILE A 145 -9.61 6.74 2.18
CA ILE A 145 -10.62 6.82 1.11
C ILE A 145 -10.47 5.66 0.11
N ILE A 146 -9.26 5.44 -0.43
CA ILE A 146 -9.07 4.32 -1.37
C ILE A 146 -9.21 2.96 -0.68
N LEU A 147 -8.76 2.82 0.57
CA LEU A 147 -8.85 1.56 1.29
C LEU A 147 -10.30 1.16 1.58
N ARG A 148 -11.20 2.14 1.80
CA ARG A 148 -12.65 1.89 1.93
C ARG A 148 -13.24 1.31 0.65
N GLU A 149 -12.85 1.82 -0.51
CA GLU A 149 -13.31 1.35 -1.83
C GLU A 149 -12.87 -0.09 -2.16
N LEU A 150 -11.92 -0.65 -1.40
CA LEU A 150 -11.48 -2.04 -1.54
C LEU A 150 -12.36 -3.02 -0.74
N LEU A 151 -13.17 -2.53 0.21
CA LEU A 151 -14.10 -3.37 0.97
C LEU A 151 -15.10 -4.00 0.00
N GLY A 152 -15.12 -5.33 -0.07
CA GLY A 152 -15.97 -6.08 -1.00
C GLY A 152 -15.30 -6.51 -2.32
N ARG A 153 -14.02 -6.18 -2.53
CA ARG A 153 -13.26 -6.61 -3.72
C ARG A 153 -12.33 -7.80 -3.48
N PHE A 154 -12.35 -8.36 -2.27
CA PHE A 154 -11.47 -9.46 -1.89
C PHE A 154 -12.01 -10.82 -2.32
N GLY A 155 -11.09 -11.74 -2.60
CA GLY A 155 -11.39 -13.10 -3.07
C GLY A 155 -11.44 -13.25 -4.59
N ILE A 156 -11.33 -12.16 -5.35
CA ILE A 156 -11.31 -12.18 -6.82
C ILE A 156 -9.87 -12.19 -7.34
N ASN A 157 -9.02 -11.31 -6.80
CA ASN A 157 -7.65 -11.14 -7.26
C ASN A 157 -6.65 -11.37 -6.11
N SER A 158 -5.87 -12.44 -6.22
CA SER A 158 -4.92 -12.82 -5.18
C SER A 158 -3.82 -11.79 -4.94
N ALA A 159 -3.47 -10.96 -5.93
CA ALA A 159 -2.50 -9.88 -5.76
C ALA A 159 -3.07 -8.79 -4.84
N LEU A 160 -4.33 -8.40 -5.03
CA LEU A 160 -5.01 -7.43 -4.16
C LEU A 160 -5.15 -7.99 -2.74
N ASP A 161 -5.61 -9.23 -2.60
CA ASP A 161 -5.78 -9.87 -1.29
C ASP A 161 -4.46 -9.93 -0.52
N ASN A 162 -3.38 -10.37 -1.16
CA ASN A 162 -2.07 -10.46 -0.52
C ASN A 162 -1.49 -9.07 -0.22
N ALA A 163 -1.68 -8.07 -1.09
CA ALA A 163 -1.25 -6.69 -0.83
C ALA A 163 -1.95 -6.09 0.39
N THR A 164 -3.27 -6.18 0.44
CA THR A 164 -4.08 -5.71 1.58
C THR A 164 -3.72 -6.46 2.86
N LEU A 165 -3.56 -7.78 2.78
CA LEU A 165 -3.15 -8.58 3.93
C LEU A 165 -1.76 -8.20 4.45
N CYS A 166 -0.82 -7.85 3.56
CA CYS A 166 0.49 -7.34 3.96
C CYS A 166 0.37 -6.00 4.70
N LEU A 167 -0.44 -5.07 4.19
CA LEU A 167 -0.70 -3.78 4.83
C LEU A 167 -1.33 -3.94 6.21
N VAL A 168 -2.44 -4.67 6.29
CA VAL A 168 -3.18 -4.86 7.54
C VAL A 168 -2.35 -5.60 8.58
N SER A 169 -1.61 -6.65 8.19
CA SER A 169 -0.76 -7.38 9.14
C SER A 169 0.40 -6.52 9.67
N SER A 170 0.98 -5.65 8.83
CA SER A 170 2.03 -4.71 9.25
C SER A 170 1.47 -3.64 10.19
N HIS A 171 0.26 -3.17 9.91
CA HIS A 171 -0.45 -2.23 10.77
C HIS A 171 -0.79 -2.83 12.15
N GLU A 172 -1.32 -4.05 12.18
CA GLU A 172 -1.62 -4.75 13.42
C GLU A 172 -0.35 -4.97 14.27
N ALA A 173 0.80 -5.21 13.65
CA ALA A 173 2.08 -5.32 14.35
C ALA A 173 2.48 -3.99 15.02
N VAL A 174 2.27 -2.85 14.33
CA VAL A 174 2.44 -1.52 14.93
C VAL A 174 1.51 -1.32 16.12
N MET A 175 0.25 -1.74 16.01
CA MET A 175 -0.74 -1.56 17.07
C MET A 175 -0.49 -2.45 18.29
N ARG A 176 0.10 -3.62 18.11
CA ARG A 176 0.56 -4.47 19.22
C ARG A 176 1.84 -3.96 19.89
N GLY A 177 2.55 -3.01 19.26
CA GLY A 177 3.86 -2.57 19.72
C GLY A 177 4.94 -3.63 19.50
N ASP A 178 4.82 -4.42 18.43
CA ASP A 178 5.82 -5.44 18.11
C ASP A 178 7.18 -4.77 17.75
N ASP A 179 8.29 -5.52 17.87
CA ASP A 179 9.64 -5.03 17.55
C ASP A 179 9.79 -4.53 16.10
N VAL A 180 10.70 -3.58 15.86
CA VAL A 180 10.94 -2.99 14.52
C VAL A 180 11.07 -4.02 13.39
N PRO A 181 11.78 -5.17 13.55
CA PRO A 181 11.89 -6.17 12.48
C PRO A 181 10.57 -6.87 12.12
N THR A 182 9.60 -6.92 13.04
CA THR A 182 8.31 -7.61 12.85
C THR A 182 7.22 -6.66 12.36
N LEU A 183 7.40 -5.34 12.53
CA LEU A 183 6.50 -4.31 12.01
C LEU A 183 6.28 -4.41 10.51
N PHE A 184 7.29 -4.87 9.77
CA PHE A 184 7.18 -5.12 8.35
C PHE A 184 7.27 -6.62 8.05
N ASN A 185 6.15 -7.22 7.62
CA ASN A 185 6.15 -8.64 7.31
C ASN A 185 6.73 -8.94 5.91
N SER A 186 8.03 -9.24 5.88
CA SER A 186 8.76 -9.57 4.65
C SER A 186 8.22 -10.81 3.92
N ARG A 187 7.64 -11.78 4.65
CA ARG A 187 7.01 -12.97 4.06
C ARG A 187 5.77 -12.60 3.26
N TRP A 188 4.89 -11.77 3.82
CA TRP A 188 3.70 -11.28 3.13
C TRP A 188 4.07 -10.44 1.92
N TYR A 189 5.02 -9.52 2.06
CA TYR A 189 5.49 -8.70 0.95
C TYR A 189 6.05 -9.55 -0.21
N GLY A 190 6.91 -10.54 0.08
CA GLY A 190 7.41 -11.45 -0.94
C GLY A 190 6.31 -12.27 -1.61
N LYS A 191 5.27 -12.67 -0.88
CA LYS A 191 4.09 -13.34 -1.44
C LYS A 191 3.28 -12.40 -2.33
N THR A 192 3.11 -11.14 -1.93
CA THR A 192 2.44 -10.12 -2.73
C THR A 192 3.17 -9.86 -4.03
N LEU A 193 4.51 -9.72 -4.01
CA LEU A 193 5.29 -9.54 -5.23
C LEU A 193 5.13 -10.72 -6.21
N ARG A 194 5.10 -11.96 -5.71
CA ARG A 194 4.83 -13.13 -6.57
C ARG A 194 3.44 -13.10 -7.18
N SER A 195 2.44 -12.73 -6.39
CA SER A 195 1.03 -12.66 -6.85
C SER A 195 0.84 -11.53 -7.87
N LEU A 196 1.46 -10.37 -7.64
CA LEU A 196 1.53 -9.27 -8.60
C LEU A 196 2.24 -9.69 -9.89
N GLN A 197 3.35 -10.42 -9.80
CA GLN A 197 4.06 -10.90 -10.97
C GLN A 197 3.20 -11.87 -11.79
N GLN A 198 2.42 -12.73 -11.13
CA GLN A 198 1.45 -13.59 -11.80
C GLN A 198 0.37 -12.76 -12.49
N ALA A 199 -0.25 -11.81 -11.77
CA ALA A 199 -1.31 -10.96 -12.32
C ALA A 199 -0.84 -10.13 -13.53
N VAL A 200 0.36 -9.53 -13.47
CA VAL A 200 0.91 -8.73 -14.57
C VAL A 200 1.33 -9.58 -15.78
N ASN A 201 1.58 -10.88 -15.59
CA ASN A 201 1.88 -11.80 -16.68
C ASN A 201 0.62 -12.43 -17.29
N ASP A 202 -0.52 -12.32 -16.61
CA ASP A 202 -1.80 -12.83 -17.07
C ASP A 202 -2.49 -11.81 -17.98
N ARG A 203 -2.80 -12.20 -19.22
CA ARG A 203 -3.34 -11.28 -20.22
C ARG A 203 -4.72 -10.72 -19.87
N GLU A 204 -5.50 -11.45 -19.08
CA GLU A 204 -6.87 -11.06 -18.72
C GLU A 204 -6.88 -10.06 -17.57
N ILE A 205 -6.02 -10.26 -16.57
CA ILE A 205 -6.05 -9.46 -15.33
C ILE A 205 -4.90 -8.46 -15.19
N GLN A 206 -3.91 -8.45 -16.09
CA GLN A 206 -2.74 -7.55 -16.02
C GLN A 206 -3.10 -6.08 -15.89
N PHE A 207 -4.21 -5.64 -16.50
CA PHE A 207 -4.66 -4.24 -16.47
C PHE A 207 -5.95 -4.04 -15.69
N SER A 208 -6.39 -5.05 -14.91
CA SER A 208 -7.64 -4.95 -14.13
C SER A 208 -7.53 -3.89 -13.03
N THR A 209 -8.69 -3.41 -12.56
CA THR A 209 -8.82 -2.54 -11.39
C THR A 209 -8.10 -3.10 -10.18
N GLU A 210 -8.28 -4.39 -9.90
CA GLU A 210 -7.71 -5.08 -8.74
C GLU A 210 -6.20 -5.20 -8.82
N THR A 211 -5.64 -5.47 -10.02
CA THR A 211 -4.19 -5.50 -10.20
C THR A 211 -3.58 -4.13 -9.98
N LEU A 212 -4.20 -3.06 -10.49
CA LEU A 212 -3.74 -1.69 -10.22
C LEU A 212 -3.89 -1.32 -8.74
N ALA A 213 -4.99 -1.69 -8.10
CA ALA A 213 -5.21 -1.49 -6.67
C ALA A 213 -4.15 -2.22 -5.82
N ALA A 214 -3.77 -3.44 -6.20
CA ALA A 214 -2.69 -4.17 -5.53
C ALA A 214 -1.35 -3.44 -5.64
N ILE A 215 -1.02 -2.87 -6.80
CA ILE A 215 0.19 -2.06 -7.01
C ILE A 215 0.13 -0.78 -6.16
N SER A 216 -1.03 -0.11 -6.11
CA SER A 216 -1.27 1.07 -5.29
C SER A 216 -1.10 0.79 -3.79
N VAL A 217 -1.69 -0.29 -3.28
CA VAL A 217 -1.54 -0.69 -1.87
C VAL A 217 -0.08 -0.91 -1.53
N MET A 218 0.71 -1.52 -2.44
CA MET A 218 2.15 -1.70 -2.26
C MET A 218 2.93 -0.39 -2.31
N TRP A 219 2.58 0.51 -3.23
CA TRP A 219 3.14 1.87 -3.28
C TRP A 219 2.92 2.62 -1.95
N ARG A 220 1.73 2.52 -1.37
CA ARG A 220 1.39 3.13 -0.07
C ARG A 220 2.10 2.45 1.09
N LEU A 221 2.12 1.12 1.11
CA LEU A 221 2.80 0.33 2.13
C LEU A 221 4.27 0.76 2.26
N GLU A 222 4.96 0.95 1.14
CA GLU A 222 6.36 1.37 1.15
C GLU A 222 6.53 2.81 1.63
N ALA A 223 5.59 3.70 1.32
CA ALA A 223 5.57 5.07 1.85
C ALA A 223 5.46 5.09 3.38
N ILE A 224 4.64 4.20 3.95
CA ILE A 224 4.39 4.14 5.39
C ILE A 224 5.58 3.52 6.12
N PHE A 225 6.13 2.43 5.58
CA PHE A 225 7.11 1.60 6.29
C PHE A 225 8.56 1.76 5.79
N TYR A 226 8.88 2.76 4.96
CA TYR A 226 10.26 2.93 4.43
C TYR A 226 11.31 3.02 5.55
N ARG A 227 10.99 3.71 6.66
CA ARG A 227 11.92 3.87 7.80
C ARG A 227 12.27 2.55 8.46
N VAL A 228 11.31 1.63 8.50
CA VAL A 228 11.48 0.28 9.07
C VAL A 228 12.28 -0.61 8.12
N ARG A 229 12.04 -0.50 6.81
CA ARG A 229 12.73 -1.33 5.81
C ARG A 229 14.16 -0.91 5.50
N GLY A 230 14.50 0.36 5.70
CA GLY A 230 15.79 0.93 5.27
C GLY A 230 15.97 1.03 3.74
N THR A 231 15.00 0.54 2.95
CA THR A 231 14.99 0.62 1.48
C THR A 231 13.68 1.25 1.00
N ASN A 232 13.78 2.27 0.15
CA ASN A 232 12.62 2.90 -0.47
C ASN A 232 12.44 2.40 -1.92
N ASN A 233 11.54 1.43 -2.10
CA ASN A 233 11.17 0.93 -3.42
C ASN A 233 9.93 1.64 -4.00
N GLN A 234 9.42 2.66 -3.32
CA GLN A 234 8.13 3.27 -3.64
C GLN A 234 8.12 3.78 -5.08
N ALA A 235 9.23 4.37 -5.55
CA ALA A 235 9.36 4.83 -6.93
C ALA A 235 9.28 3.70 -7.98
N VAL A 236 9.57 2.43 -7.62
CA VAL A 236 9.37 1.27 -8.50
C VAL A 236 7.89 1.05 -8.74
N HIS A 237 7.09 1.02 -7.68
CA HIS A 237 5.64 0.89 -7.77
C HIS A 237 5.01 2.12 -8.43
N GLY A 238 5.49 3.33 -8.13
CA GLY A 238 5.08 4.57 -8.82
C GLY A 238 5.22 4.47 -10.33
N ARG A 239 6.40 4.04 -10.83
CA ARG A 239 6.62 3.81 -12.26
C ARG A 239 5.75 2.70 -12.84
N ALA A 240 5.46 1.65 -12.07
CA ALA A 240 4.56 0.60 -12.50
C ALA A 240 3.13 1.14 -12.71
N MET A 241 2.65 1.98 -11.80
CA MET A 241 1.36 2.67 -11.94
C MET A 241 1.34 3.61 -13.14
N THR A 242 2.39 4.41 -13.37
CA THR A 242 2.53 5.25 -14.57
C THR A 242 2.34 4.43 -15.85
N LYS A 243 2.99 3.27 -15.94
CA LYS A 243 2.88 2.37 -17.11
C LYS A 243 1.51 1.74 -17.25
N MET A 244 0.89 1.35 -16.13
CA MET A 244 -0.50 0.87 -16.11
C MET A 244 -1.45 1.94 -16.67
N LEU A 245 -1.30 3.20 -16.25
CA LEU A 245 -2.11 4.31 -16.75
C LEU A 245 -1.88 4.56 -18.25
N MET A 246 -0.64 4.53 -18.72
CA MET A 246 -0.36 4.69 -20.15
C MET A 246 -1.03 3.62 -21.02
N ARG A 247 -1.17 2.38 -20.50
CA ARG A 247 -1.81 1.27 -21.21
C ARG A 247 -3.33 1.30 -21.09
N ARG A 248 -3.86 1.60 -19.90
CA ARG A 248 -5.30 1.67 -19.62
C ARG A 248 -5.97 2.90 -20.21
N GLY A 249 -5.23 4.00 -20.28
CA GLY A 249 -5.76 5.32 -20.62
C GLY A 249 -6.55 5.95 -19.47
N VAL A 250 -7.18 7.09 -19.77
CA VAL A 250 -8.04 7.82 -18.84
C VAL A 250 -9.32 7.01 -18.61
N PRO A 251 -9.79 6.84 -17.36
CA PRO A 251 -10.98 6.06 -17.08
C PRO A 251 -12.20 6.68 -17.78
N LYS A 252 -13.03 5.81 -18.36
CA LYS A 252 -14.29 6.21 -19.04
C LYS A 252 -15.50 6.22 -18.12
N SER A 253 -15.38 5.61 -16.94
CA SER A 253 -16.47 5.46 -15.98
C SER A 253 -16.35 6.44 -14.82
N THR A 254 -17.48 6.85 -14.27
CA THR A 254 -17.59 7.60 -13.00
C THR A 254 -17.35 6.74 -11.75
N ASN A 255 -16.82 5.51 -11.91
CA ASN A 255 -16.51 4.65 -10.76
C ASN A 255 -15.48 5.34 -9.85
N HIS A 256 -15.83 5.47 -8.57
CA HIS A 256 -15.02 6.23 -7.62
C HIS A 256 -13.63 5.62 -7.41
N LEU A 257 -13.52 4.30 -7.27
CA LEU A 257 -12.23 3.61 -7.16
C LEU A 257 -11.36 3.82 -8.41
N GLU A 258 -11.94 3.70 -9.60
CA GLU A 258 -11.21 3.92 -10.86
C GLU A 258 -10.63 5.34 -10.94
N PHE A 259 -11.42 6.34 -10.54
CA PHE A 259 -10.97 7.72 -10.45
C PHE A 259 -9.82 7.86 -9.43
N LEU A 260 -9.94 7.29 -8.24
CA LEU A 260 -8.89 7.37 -7.21
C LEU A 260 -7.58 6.70 -7.67
N LEU A 261 -7.66 5.50 -8.24
CA LEU A 261 -6.50 4.78 -8.78
C LEU A 261 -5.84 5.55 -9.92
N PHE A 262 -6.65 6.19 -10.77
CA PHE A 262 -6.15 7.07 -11.82
C PHE A 262 -5.34 8.24 -11.25
N VAL A 263 -5.87 8.93 -10.23
CA VAL A 263 -5.16 10.02 -9.55
C VAL A 263 -3.87 9.53 -8.89
N GLU A 264 -3.86 8.34 -8.30
CA GLU A 264 -2.64 7.74 -7.74
C GLU A 264 -1.58 7.41 -8.78
N CYS A 265 -1.97 7.00 -9.99
CA CYS A 265 -1.02 6.80 -11.07
C CYS A 265 -0.29 8.11 -11.42
N VAL A 266 -1.04 9.22 -11.45
CA VAL A 266 -0.47 10.55 -11.67
C VAL A 266 0.44 10.95 -10.50
N ALA A 267 0.03 10.69 -9.26
CA ALA A 267 0.86 10.95 -8.07
C ALA A 267 2.16 10.11 -8.06
N GLY A 268 2.08 8.85 -8.49
CA GLY A 268 3.24 7.96 -8.63
C GLY A 268 4.26 8.48 -9.65
N ASP A 269 3.79 9.03 -10.78
CA ASP A 269 4.65 9.68 -11.77
C ASP A 269 5.29 10.95 -11.23
N ILE A 270 4.53 11.82 -10.56
CA ILE A 270 5.04 13.04 -9.90
C ILE A 270 6.18 12.67 -8.95
N GLN A 271 5.97 11.67 -8.09
CA GLN A 271 6.98 11.23 -7.14
C GLN A 271 8.25 10.69 -7.83
N ALA A 272 8.08 9.84 -8.85
CA ALA A 272 9.20 9.27 -9.59
C ALA A 272 10.00 10.34 -10.34
N SER A 273 9.32 11.35 -10.89
CA SER A 273 9.90 12.46 -11.64
C SER A 273 10.65 13.44 -10.74
N LEU A 274 10.11 13.75 -9.55
CA LEU A 274 10.81 14.53 -8.53
C LEU A 274 12.12 13.88 -8.10
N SER A 275 12.10 12.56 -7.89
CA SER A 275 13.29 11.78 -7.48
C SER A 275 14.42 11.82 -8.51
N LYS A 276 14.08 12.01 -9.80
CA LYS A 276 15.04 12.14 -10.90
C LYS A 276 15.34 13.59 -11.28
N SER A 277 14.65 14.55 -10.67
CA SER A 277 14.63 15.95 -11.07
C SER A 277 14.32 16.10 -12.57
N CYS A 278 13.24 15.52 -13.06
CA CYS A 278 12.77 15.71 -14.44
C CYS A 278 11.28 16.12 -14.46
N PRO A 279 10.78 16.72 -15.55
CA PRO A 279 9.34 16.95 -15.71
C PRO A 279 8.53 15.66 -15.62
N SER A 280 7.26 15.81 -15.24
CA SER A 280 6.29 14.70 -15.22
C SER A 280 6.03 14.19 -16.63
N THR A 281 5.77 12.89 -16.76
CA THR A 281 5.39 12.31 -18.05
C THR A 281 4.03 12.80 -18.53
N PHE A 282 3.17 13.20 -17.60
CA PHE A 282 1.80 13.63 -17.90
C PHE A 282 1.65 15.16 -17.96
N ASP A 283 2.71 15.93 -17.66
CA ASP A 283 2.71 17.40 -17.82
C ASP A 283 3.01 17.80 -19.27
N THR A 284 2.13 17.39 -20.19
CA THR A 284 2.24 17.70 -21.63
C THR A 284 0.89 18.13 -22.22
N PRO A 285 0.86 18.90 -23.32
CA PRO A 285 -0.38 19.27 -23.99
C PRO A 285 -1.22 18.06 -24.42
N GLU A 286 -0.56 16.98 -24.86
CA GLU A 286 -1.23 15.73 -25.26
C GLU A 286 -2.00 15.11 -24.09
N TRP A 287 -1.35 14.96 -22.93
CA TRP A 287 -2.00 14.41 -21.74
C TRP A 287 -3.03 15.38 -21.14
N ALA A 288 -2.79 16.69 -21.22
CA ALA A 288 -3.78 17.69 -20.83
C ALA A 288 -5.08 17.56 -21.65
N ALA A 289 -4.98 17.30 -22.96
CA ALA A 289 -6.13 17.04 -23.82
C ALA A 289 -6.83 15.72 -23.45
N LYS A 290 -6.07 14.65 -23.17
CA LYS A 290 -6.61 13.36 -22.70
C LYS A 290 -7.34 13.48 -21.36
N PHE A 291 -6.87 14.36 -20.48
CA PHE A 291 -7.45 14.60 -19.17
C PHE A 291 -8.68 15.53 -19.17
N ALA A 292 -8.87 16.32 -20.23
CA ALA A 292 -10.00 17.24 -20.34
C ALA A 292 -11.38 16.56 -20.19
N PRO A 293 -11.66 15.41 -20.86
CA PRO A 293 -12.96 14.74 -20.75
C PRO A 293 -13.13 13.91 -19.47
N LEU A 294 -12.17 13.90 -18.54
CA LEU A 294 -12.29 13.11 -17.31
C LEU A 294 -13.51 13.56 -16.50
N GLU A 295 -14.46 12.66 -16.29
CA GLU A 295 -15.59 12.89 -15.39
C GLU A 295 -15.15 12.72 -13.95
N LYS A 296 -15.60 13.63 -13.06
CA LYS A 296 -15.26 13.61 -11.64
C LYS A 296 -16.51 13.20 -10.87
N PRO A 297 -16.49 12.08 -10.12
CA PRO A 297 -17.71 11.53 -9.52
C PRO A 297 -18.39 12.45 -8.49
N THR A 298 -17.61 13.30 -7.82
CA THR A 298 -18.09 14.19 -6.75
C THR A 298 -17.39 15.55 -6.80
N VAL A 299 -17.95 16.54 -6.11
CA VAL A 299 -17.30 17.86 -5.90
C VAL A 299 -15.92 17.69 -5.26
N ALA A 300 -15.80 16.82 -4.25
CA ALA A 300 -14.52 16.51 -3.62
C ALA A 300 -13.52 15.89 -4.62
N SER A 301 -13.98 15.04 -5.53
CA SER A 301 -13.15 14.46 -6.59
C SER A 301 -12.67 15.55 -7.56
N ASP A 302 -13.51 16.52 -7.91
CA ASP A 302 -13.11 17.64 -8.77
C ASP A 302 -12.05 18.54 -8.11
N ILE A 303 -12.23 18.88 -6.83
CA ILE A 303 -11.23 19.63 -6.05
C ILE A 303 -9.92 18.84 -5.98
N TYR A 304 -9.99 17.55 -5.66
CA TYR A 304 -8.82 16.68 -5.57
C TYR A 304 -8.07 16.58 -6.90
N TRP A 305 -8.80 16.50 -8.02
CA TRP A 305 -8.22 16.49 -9.36
C TRP A 305 -7.57 17.81 -9.72
N LYS A 306 -8.23 18.95 -9.47
CA LYS A 306 -7.67 20.29 -9.70
C LYS A 306 -6.37 20.48 -8.94
N MET A 307 -6.33 20.06 -7.67
CA MET A 307 -5.12 20.09 -6.85
C MET A 307 -4.03 19.18 -7.45
N THR A 308 -4.37 17.96 -7.86
CA THR A 308 -3.44 17.04 -8.52
C THR A 308 -2.86 17.63 -9.81
N ARG A 309 -3.66 18.35 -10.60
CA ARG A 309 -3.22 19.01 -11.85
C ARG A 309 -2.19 20.11 -11.59
N VAL A 310 -2.28 20.83 -10.47
CA VAL A 310 -1.23 21.78 -10.07
C VAL A 310 0.02 21.03 -9.64
N PHE A 311 -0.10 20.01 -8.79
CA PHE A 311 1.03 19.19 -8.35
C PHE A 311 1.76 18.50 -9.51
N LEU A 312 1.06 18.24 -10.61
CA LEU A 312 1.64 17.65 -11.81
C LEU A 312 2.78 18.47 -12.41
N GLN A 313 2.74 19.79 -12.25
CA GLN A 313 3.75 20.74 -12.77
C GLN A 313 4.99 20.81 -11.87
N TRP A 314 4.89 20.36 -10.62
CA TRP A 314 5.93 20.50 -9.61
C TRP A 314 7.29 19.87 -9.99
N PRO A 315 7.35 18.65 -10.57
CA PRO A 315 8.61 18.09 -11.04
C PRO A 315 9.32 18.97 -12.09
N GLY A 316 8.53 19.61 -12.97
CA GLY A 316 9.04 20.56 -13.96
C GLY A 316 9.64 21.81 -13.32
N PHE A 317 8.98 22.40 -12.32
CA PHE A 317 9.53 23.54 -11.58
C PHE A 317 10.85 23.20 -10.88
N VAL A 318 10.92 22.05 -10.20
CA VAL A 318 12.15 21.62 -9.52
C VAL A 318 13.28 21.39 -10.53
N HIS A 319 12.99 20.78 -11.68
CA HIS A 319 13.94 20.59 -12.76
C HIS A 319 14.46 21.94 -13.29
N ASP A 320 13.56 22.87 -13.60
CA ASP A 320 13.89 24.18 -14.18
C ASP A 320 14.74 25.02 -13.22
N VAL A 321 14.36 25.05 -11.93
CA VAL A 321 15.14 25.72 -10.87
C VAL A 321 16.54 25.11 -10.73
N LYS A 322 16.65 23.78 -10.80
CA LYS A 322 17.94 23.09 -10.74
C LYS A 322 18.83 23.44 -11.94
N ILE A 323 18.28 23.55 -13.15
CA ILE A 323 19.03 23.99 -14.33
C ILE A 323 19.51 25.42 -14.17
N ILE A 324 18.64 26.35 -13.75
CA ILE A 324 18.97 27.76 -13.53
C ILE A 324 20.13 27.89 -12.53
N HIS A 325 20.10 27.13 -11.43
CA HIS A 325 21.17 27.14 -10.43
C HIS A 325 22.46 26.49 -10.91
N SER A 326 22.39 25.41 -11.69
CA SER A 326 23.58 24.64 -12.09
C SER A 326 24.30 25.23 -13.30
N MET A 327 23.57 25.96 -14.16
CA MET A 327 24.10 26.52 -15.42
C MET A 327 23.60 27.96 -15.63
N PRO A 328 24.04 28.91 -14.79
CA PRO A 328 23.67 30.32 -14.95
C PRO A 328 24.15 30.84 -16.31
N GLY A 329 23.23 31.35 -17.13
CA GLY A 329 23.54 31.96 -18.43
C GLY A 329 23.45 31.06 -19.67
N CYS A 330 23.16 29.75 -19.52
CA CYS A 330 23.07 28.82 -20.66
C CYS A 330 21.86 29.06 -21.59
N GLY A 331 20.93 29.96 -21.23
CA GLY A 331 19.75 30.31 -22.03
C GLY A 331 18.72 29.19 -22.23
N SER A 332 18.99 27.98 -21.72
CA SER A 332 18.13 26.80 -21.92
C SER A 332 16.78 26.89 -21.21
N VAL A 333 16.70 27.68 -20.13
CA VAL A 333 15.49 27.93 -19.35
C VAL A 333 15.43 29.40 -18.98
N SER A 334 14.36 30.10 -19.37
CA SER A 334 14.14 31.50 -19.03
C SER A 334 13.51 31.64 -17.64
N VAL A 335 14.14 32.44 -16.77
CA VAL A 335 13.64 32.75 -15.42
C VAL A 335 12.24 33.37 -15.49
N ASP A 336 11.98 34.28 -16.43
CA ASP A 336 10.67 34.93 -16.61
C ASP A 336 9.56 33.94 -17.01
N ILE A 337 9.89 32.91 -17.79
CA ILE A 337 8.94 31.85 -18.14
C ILE A 337 8.61 31.01 -16.90
N VAL A 338 9.63 30.63 -16.13
CA VAL A 338 9.44 29.83 -14.90
C VAL A 338 8.63 30.61 -13.87
N LEU A 339 8.94 31.88 -13.64
CA LEU A 339 8.20 32.76 -12.72
C LEU A 339 6.74 32.90 -13.14
N ARG A 340 6.45 33.15 -14.41
CA ARG A 340 5.06 33.23 -14.90
C ARG A 340 4.28 31.94 -14.67
N ARG A 341 4.89 30.78 -14.90
CA ARG A 341 4.25 29.48 -14.64
C ARG A 341 4.02 29.25 -13.14
N LEU A 342 4.97 29.62 -12.28
CA LEU A 342 4.84 29.53 -10.83
C LEU A 342 3.71 30.42 -10.29
N VAL A 343 3.62 31.66 -10.77
CA VAL A 343 2.53 32.59 -10.41
C VAL A 343 1.18 32.00 -10.85
N ALA A 344 1.08 31.48 -12.07
CA ALA A 344 -0.14 30.84 -12.54
C ALA A 344 -0.55 29.63 -11.68
N ALA A 345 0.41 28.79 -11.26
CA ALA A 345 0.16 27.68 -10.35
C ALA A 345 -0.30 28.17 -8.97
N ALA A 346 0.31 29.23 -8.43
CA ALA A 346 -0.09 29.84 -7.16
C ALA A 346 -1.52 30.39 -7.21
N THR A 347 -1.89 31.10 -8.28
CA THR A 347 -3.26 31.61 -8.49
C THR A 347 -4.28 30.47 -8.59
N GLN A 348 -3.91 29.35 -9.22
CA GLN A 348 -4.78 28.15 -9.26
C GLN A 348 -4.99 27.55 -7.85
N LEU A 349 -3.93 27.45 -7.05
CA LEU A 349 -4.04 26.96 -5.65
C LEU A 349 -4.90 27.88 -4.80
N GLU A 350 -4.76 29.20 -4.95
CA GLU A 350 -5.60 30.17 -4.26
C GLU A 350 -7.07 30.03 -4.65
N SER A 351 -7.37 29.87 -5.95
CA SER A 351 -8.72 29.60 -6.42
C SER A 351 -9.30 28.30 -5.84
N ILE A 352 -8.51 27.23 -5.80
CA ILE A 352 -8.90 25.95 -5.18
C ILE A 352 -9.18 26.15 -3.68
N SER A 353 -8.31 26.88 -2.98
CA SER A 353 -8.47 27.17 -1.56
C SER A 353 -9.77 27.92 -1.29
N LEU A 354 -10.09 28.95 -2.10
CA LEU A 354 -11.34 29.70 -1.96
C LEU A 354 -12.56 28.81 -2.19
N THR A 355 -12.55 27.97 -3.22
CA THR A 355 -13.64 27.01 -3.48
C THR A 355 -13.79 26.02 -2.33
N LEU A 356 -12.69 25.47 -1.82
CA LEU A 356 -12.72 24.57 -0.66
C LEU A 356 -13.30 25.27 0.57
N SER A 357 -12.85 26.48 0.89
CA SER A 357 -13.37 27.27 2.02
C SER A 357 -14.87 27.52 1.91
N ARG A 358 -15.39 27.84 0.71
CA ARG A 358 -16.84 27.99 0.51
C ARG A 358 -17.60 26.69 0.79
N HIS A 359 -17.11 25.55 0.29
CA HIS A 359 -17.75 24.26 0.52
C HIS A 359 -17.70 23.80 1.98
N LEU A 360 -16.61 24.11 2.70
CA LEU A 360 -16.49 23.80 4.12
C LEU A 360 -17.45 24.62 5.00
N LEU A 361 -17.87 25.80 4.54
CA LEU A 361 -18.85 26.66 5.22
C LEU A 361 -20.30 26.39 4.82
N ASP A 362 -20.51 25.62 3.75
CA ASP A 362 -21.85 25.31 3.24
C ASP A 362 -22.50 24.22 4.10
N PRO A 363 -23.55 24.52 4.86
CA PRO A 363 -24.22 23.56 5.74
C PRO A 363 -24.97 22.47 4.99
N THR A 364 -25.16 22.59 3.67
CA THR A 364 -25.72 21.53 2.82
C THR A 364 -24.65 20.50 2.40
N ILE A 365 -23.37 20.86 2.52
CA ILE A 365 -22.23 20.04 2.13
C ILE A 365 -21.49 19.52 3.34
N CYS A 366 -21.33 20.32 4.39
CA CYS A 366 -20.61 19.97 5.60
C CYS A 366 -21.44 20.17 6.87
N ILE A 367 -21.28 19.25 7.82
CA ILE A 367 -21.75 19.41 9.19
C ILE A 367 -20.58 19.71 10.12
N THR A 368 -20.81 20.57 11.10
CA THR A 368 -19.80 20.90 12.10
C THR A 368 -19.79 19.81 13.18
N THR A 369 -18.67 19.12 13.36
CA THR A 369 -18.52 18.05 14.35
C THR A 369 -17.33 18.31 15.27
N PRO A 370 -17.33 17.81 16.51
CA PRO A 370 -16.14 17.86 17.36
C PRO A 370 -14.98 17.13 16.65
N SER A 371 -13.81 17.76 16.62
CA SER A 371 -12.58 17.10 16.17
C SER A 371 -12.28 15.86 17.02
N SER A 372 -11.48 14.95 16.48
CA SER A 372 -11.02 13.75 17.20
C SER A 372 -10.24 14.07 18.49
N THR A 373 -9.77 15.30 18.65
CA THR A 373 -9.08 15.80 19.86
C THR A 373 -10.01 16.55 20.81
N GLY A 374 -11.30 16.68 20.48
CA GLY A 374 -12.35 17.28 21.32
C GLY A 374 -12.28 18.81 21.50
N ASN A 375 -11.15 19.43 21.12
CA ASN A 375 -10.85 20.82 21.47
C ASN A 375 -11.30 21.85 20.42
N THR A 376 -11.69 21.39 19.23
CA THR A 376 -12.12 22.27 18.13
C THR A 376 -13.25 21.62 17.34
N PHE A 377 -14.22 22.41 16.91
CA PHE A 377 -15.20 21.96 15.93
C PHE A 377 -14.60 22.06 14.53
N VAL A 378 -14.81 21.02 13.71
CA VAL A 378 -14.32 20.95 12.34
C VAL A 378 -15.47 20.68 11.37
N PRO A 379 -15.49 21.35 10.20
CA PRO A 379 -16.44 21.04 9.15
C PRO A 379 -16.11 19.66 8.57
N MET A 380 -17.06 18.75 8.64
CA MET A 380 -17.00 17.42 8.06
C MET A 380 -18.00 17.32 6.93
N PRO A 381 -17.59 16.95 5.70
CA PRO A 381 -18.54 16.77 4.61
C PRO A 381 -19.58 15.70 4.99
N TYR A 382 -20.83 15.87 4.54
CA TYR A 382 -21.84 14.83 4.61
C TYR A 382 -21.27 13.56 3.95
N GLY A 383 -21.12 12.51 4.76
CA GLY A 383 -20.86 11.17 4.25
C GLY A 383 -22.11 10.31 4.45
N PRO A 384 -22.38 9.34 3.56
CA PRO A 384 -23.05 8.12 4.01
C PRO A 384 -22.23 7.42 5.12
#